data_AF-A0A944RDE5-F1
#
_entry.id   AF-A0A944RDE5-F1
#
_cell.length_a   1.000
_cell.length_b   1.000
_cell.length_c   1.000
_cell.angle_alpha   90.00
_cell.angle_beta   90.00
_cell.angle_gamma   90.00
#
_symmetry.space_group_name_H-M   'P 1'
#
loop_
_entity.id
_entity.type
_entity.pdbx_description
1 polymer ?
#
loop_
_entity_poly.entity_id
_entity_poly.type
_entity_poly.pdbx_seq_one_letter_code
_entity_poly.pdbx_strand_id
1 'polypeptide(L)'
;MSKVIKTKEEERDITGNSTGAKRRGRRPKNNKEEYQLNREQTKFFIDLSNNQSELEMVFKLLTRANKKDLGREVSFKDLALFGIEGITNKDIEKLQERSLSKMEKVEQALKEYNRKNGLNLDLGDFLIKKLAIN
;
A
#
# COMPACT_ATOMS: atom_id res chain seq x y z
N MET A 1 -18.03 -11.93 -49.26
CA MET A 1 -17.25 -13.17 -49.09
C MET A 1 -16.13 -13.18 -50.12
N SER A 2 -14.90 -12.93 -49.70
CA SER A 2 -13.67 -13.30 -50.40
C SER A 2 -12.47 -12.90 -49.54
N LYS A 3 -11.91 -13.88 -48.83
CA LYS A 3 -10.54 -13.84 -48.31
C LYS A 3 -9.58 -13.83 -49.51
N VAL A 4 -8.41 -13.21 -49.36
CA VAL A 4 -7.08 -13.77 -49.69
C VAL A 4 -5.99 -12.69 -49.48
N ILE A 5 -5.20 -12.83 -48.40
CA ILE A 5 -3.74 -13.12 -48.36
C ILE A 5 -2.83 -11.89 -48.54
N LYS A 6 -1.97 -11.62 -47.53
CA LYS A 6 -0.49 -11.64 -47.66
C LYS A 6 0.21 -11.36 -46.32
N THR A 7 0.84 -12.40 -45.80
CA THR A 7 1.96 -12.40 -44.86
C THR A 7 3.20 -11.75 -45.49
N LYS A 8 4.01 -11.06 -44.69
CA LYS A 8 5.44 -10.89 -44.96
C LYS A 8 6.21 -10.82 -43.64
N GLU A 9 7.07 -11.80 -43.48
CA GLU A 9 8.10 -11.94 -42.46
C GLU A 9 9.16 -10.83 -42.57
N GLU A 10 9.79 -10.60 -41.42
CA GLU A 10 11.22 -10.28 -41.24
C GLU A 10 11.86 -9.20 -42.12
N GLU A 11 12.06 -8.03 -41.53
CA GLU A 11 13.35 -7.33 -41.63
C GLU A 11 13.86 -7.05 -40.22
N ARG A 12 15.02 -7.65 -39.92
CA ARG A 12 15.85 -7.33 -38.74
C ARG A 12 16.55 -6.02 -39.06
N ASP A 13 16.61 -5.11 -38.10
CA ASP A 13 17.80 -4.27 -37.98
C ASP A 13 18.16 -4.02 -36.52
N ILE A 14 19.41 -4.36 -36.22
CA ILE A 14 20.10 -4.21 -34.95
C ILE A 14 20.73 -2.81 -34.98
N THR A 15 20.40 -1.94 -34.04
CA THR A 15 21.31 -0.94 -33.45
C THR A 15 20.56 -0.03 -32.48
N GLY A 16 21.21 0.33 -31.36
CA GLY A 16 20.85 1.52 -30.60
C GLY A 16 20.48 1.31 -29.14
N ASN A 17 21.48 0.96 -28.34
CA ASN A 17 21.49 1.23 -26.90
C ASN A 17 21.14 2.72 -26.68
N SER A 18 19.96 3.01 -26.13
CA SER A 18 19.62 4.34 -25.64
C SER A 18 18.93 4.23 -24.29
N THR A 19 19.73 4.41 -23.25
CA THR A 19 19.33 4.84 -21.90
C THR A 19 18.61 6.19 -22.00
N GLY A 20 17.35 6.17 -22.42
CA GLY A 20 16.46 7.32 -22.43
C GLY A 20 15.71 7.37 -21.11
N ALA A 21 16.33 7.93 -20.07
CA ALA A 21 15.60 8.33 -18.88
C ALA A 21 14.51 9.34 -19.30
N LYS A 22 13.28 8.84 -19.51
CA LYS A 22 12.13 9.69 -19.81
C LYS A 22 12.01 10.70 -18.68
N ARG A 23 12.26 11.97 -19.01
CA ARG A 23 12.04 13.11 -18.10
C ARG A 23 10.63 12.96 -17.53
N ARG A 24 10.54 12.70 -16.22
CA ARG A 24 9.26 12.54 -15.53
C ARG A 24 8.51 13.87 -15.64
N GLY A 25 7.54 13.92 -16.53
CA GLY A 25 6.63 15.04 -16.64
C GLY A 25 5.93 15.28 -15.30
N ARG A 26 5.53 16.53 -15.06
CA ARG A 26 4.75 16.92 -13.88
C ARG A 26 3.46 16.10 -13.85
N ARG A 27 3.35 15.17 -12.89
CA ARG A 27 2.14 14.37 -12.72
C ARG A 27 0.96 15.30 -12.38
N PRO A 28 -0.20 15.17 -13.04
CA PRO A 28 -1.37 15.97 -12.73
C PRO A 28 -1.81 15.70 -11.28
N LYS A 29 -2.18 16.77 -10.56
CA LYS A 29 -2.29 16.83 -9.09
C LYS A 29 -3.44 15.99 -8.49
N ASN A 30 -4.17 15.20 -9.28
CA ASN A 30 -5.37 14.48 -8.84
C ASN A 30 -5.54 13.07 -9.42
N ASN A 31 -4.50 12.49 -10.04
CA ASN A 31 -4.61 11.12 -10.53
C ASN A 31 -4.27 10.14 -9.40
N LYS A 32 -5.30 9.53 -8.79
CA LYS A 32 -5.10 8.36 -7.93
C LYS A 32 -4.69 7.21 -8.84
N GLU A 33 -3.39 6.92 -8.90
CA GLU A 33 -2.89 5.72 -9.58
C GLU A 33 -3.58 4.50 -8.93
N GLU A 34 -4.22 3.66 -9.74
CA GLU A 34 -4.75 2.38 -9.27
C GLU A 34 -3.62 1.56 -8.66
N TYR A 35 -3.89 0.89 -7.55
CA TYR A 35 -2.89 0.06 -6.89
C TYR A 35 -2.49 -1.10 -7.82
N GLN A 36 -1.26 -1.08 -8.31
CA GLN A 36 -0.68 -2.15 -9.11
C GLN A 36 0.40 -2.87 -8.27
N LEU A 37 0.13 -4.13 -7.96
CA LEU A 37 1.09 -4.99 -7.26
C LEU A 37 2.19 -5.44 -8.22
N ASN A 38 3.45 -5.13 -7.88
CA ASN A 38 4.59 -5.71 -8.58
C ASN A 38 4.76 -7.19 -8.19
N ARG A 39 4.34 -8.10 -9.06
CA ARG A 39 4.45 -9.55 -8.83
C ARG A 39 5.86 -10.11 -9.02
N GLU A 40 6.79 -9.33 -9.58
CA GLU A 40 8.19 -9.75 -9.76
C GLU A 40 9.05 -9.49 -8.51
N GLN A 41 8.54 -8.72 -7.55
CA GLN A 41 9.26 -8.43 -6.31
C GLN A 41 9.36 -9.69 -5.44
N THR A 42 10.58 -10.19 -5.27
CA THR A 42 10.87 -11.38 -4.45
C THR A 42 11.45 -11.06 -3.08
N LYS A 43 11.98 -9.84 -2.89
CA LYS A 43 12.63 -9.40 -1.65
C LYS A 43 11.78 -8.34 -0.95
N PHE A 44 11.55 -8.56 0.33
CA PHE A 44 10.92 -7.61 1.25
C PHE A 44 11.87 -7.41 2.43
N PHE A 45 12.15 -6.16 2.78
CA PHE A 45 12.93 -5.81 3.94
C PHE A 45 12.18 -4.71 4.71
N ILE A 46 12.36 -4.71 6.02
CA ILE A 46 11.81 -3.70 6.91
C ILE A 46 13.00 -3.00 7.54
N ASP A 47 13.10 -1.70 7.33
CA ASP A 47 14.13 -0.87 7.95
C ASP A 47 13.60 -0.27 9.25
N LEU A 48 14.19 -0.70 10.37
CA LEU A 48 13.85 -0.23 11.72
C LEU A 48 14.95 0.65 12.31
N SER A 49 15.95 1.05 11.52
CA SER A 49 17.13 1.81 11.99
C SER A 49 16.77 3.11 12.71
N ASN A 50 15.68 3.78 12.28
CA ASN A 50 15.22 5.04 12.85
C ASN A 50 14.10 4.88 13.89
N ASN A 51 13.65 3.65 14.18
CA ASN A 51 12.53 3.39 15.07
C ASN A 51 12.90 2.38 16.17
N GLN A 52 13.57 2.89 17.20
CA GLN A 52 14.10 2.07 18.29
C GLN A 52 13.02 1.29 19.06
N SER A 53 11.81 1.86 19.18
CA SER A 53 10.70 1.22 19.89
C SER A 53 10.21 -0.04 19.17
N GLU A 54 10.03 0.05 17.86
CA GLU A 54 9.61 -1.09 17.03
C GLU A 54 10.72 -2.15 16.94
N LEU A 55 11.98 -1.73 16.85
CA LEU A 55 13.13 -2.62 16.88
C LEU A 55 13.19 -3.43 18.18
N GLU A 56 13.02 -2.78 19.33
CA GLU A 56 13.01 -3.43 20.64
C GLU A 56 11.83 -4.42 20.77
N MET A 57 10.67 -4.08 20.20
CA MET A 57 9.53 -4.99 20.16
C MET A 57 9.84 -6.27 19.38
N VAL A 58 10.52 -6.15 18.23
CA VAL A 58 10.96 -7.31 17.44
C VAL A 58 11.96 -8.17 18.23
N PHE A 59 12.95 -7.57 18.90
CA PHE A 59 13.93 -8.32 19.70
C PHE A 59 13.29 -9.06 20.87
N LYS A 60 12.36 -8.43 21.59
CA LYS A 60 11.62 -9.10 22.68
C LYS A 60 10.82 -10.29 22.17
N LEU A 61 10.18 -10.15 21.01
CA LEU A 61 9.38 -11.21 20.42
C LEU A 61 10.26 -12.39 19.97
N LEU A 62 11.38 -12.12 19.28
CA LEU A 62 12.36 -13.14 18.87
C LEU A 62 12.96 -13.86 20.08
N THR A 63 13.36 -13.12 21.11
CA THR A 63 13.88 -13.69 22.36
C THR A 63 12.85 -14.63 22.99
N ARG A 64 11.58 -14.23 23.04
CA ARG A 64 10.50 -15.08 23.57
C ARG A 64 10.24 -16.31 22.69
N ALA A 65 10.19 -16.15 21.37
CA ALA A 65 9.92 -17.23 20.44
C ALA A 65 11.02 -18.31 20.42
N ASN A 66 12.26 -17.93 20.75
CA ASN A 66 13.40 -18.83 20.82
C ASN A 66 13.67 -19.42 22.22
N LYS A 67 12.87 -19.10 23.24
CA LYS A 67 12.90 -19.80 24.53
C LYS A 67 12.23 -21.17 24.39
N LYS A 68 12.92 -22.11 23.78
CA LYS A 68 12.47 -23.49 23.55
C LYS A 68 13.65 -24.46 23.59
N ASP A 69 13.38 -25.70 23.95
CA ASP A 69 14.43 -26.72 24.15
C ASP A 69 14.83 -27.42 22.84
N LEU A 70 13.95 -27.43 21.83
CA LEU A 70 14.12 -28.18 20.59
C LEU A 70 13.74 -27.38 19.35
N GLY A 71 14.29 -27.82 18.21
CA GLY A 71 14.02 -27.26 16.88
C GLY A 71 14.97 -26.12 16.50
N ARG A 72 14.92 -25.72 15.22
CA ARG A 72 15.77 -24.63 14.71
C ARG A 72 15.39 -23.28 15.29
N GLU A 73 16.32 -22.34 15.29
CA GLU A 73 16.07 -20.95 15.66
C GLU A 73 14.95 -20.35 14.79
N VAL A 74 14.05 -19.63 15.46
CA VAL A 74 12.99 -18.81 14.85
C VAL A 74 13.64 -17.51 14.38
N SER A 75 13.64 -17.32 13.07
CA SER A 75 14.13 -16.10 12.44
C SER A 75 13.03 -15.04 12.32
N PHE A 76 13.41 -13.80 12.00
CA PHE A 76 12.43 -12.75 11.68
C PHE A 76 11.53 -13.13 10.50
N LYS A 77 12.06 -13.87 9.51
CA LYS A 77 11.28 -14.38 8.38
C LYS A 77 10.12 -15.27 8.86
N ASP A 78 10.39 -16.14 9.83
CA ASP A 78 9.36 -17.05 10.38
C ASP A 78 8.27 -16.28 11.10
N LEU A 79 8.65 -15.29 11.93
CA LEU A 79 7.69 -14.41 12.60
C LEU A 79 6.86 -13.59 11.59
N ALA A 80 7.49 -13.06 10.54
CA ALA A 80 6.80 -12.29 9.52
C ALA A 80 5.78 -13.13 8.76
N LEU A 81 6.16 -14.33 8.31
CA LEU A 81 5.25 -15.24 7.60
C LEU A 81 4.09 -15.70 8.50
N PHE A 82 4.38 -16.06 9.75
CA PHE A 82 3.35 -16.43 10.73
C PHE A 82 2.38 -15.27 11.00
N GLY A 83 2.91 -14.05 11.12
CA GLY A 83 2.10 -12.85 11.31
C GLY A 83 1.19 -12.57 10.13
N ILE A 84 1.71 -12.69 8.90
CA ILE A 84 0.94 -12.47 7.66
C ILE A 84 -0.20 -13.49 7.53
N GLU A 85 0.06 -14.76 7.85
CA GLU A 85 -0.95 -15.82 7.81
C GLU A 85 -2.12 -15.54 8.79
N GLY A 86 -1.84 -14.92 9.93
CA GLY A 86 -2.85 -14.56 10.93
C GLY A 86 -3.64 -13.28 10.65
N ILE A 87 -3.36 -12.54 9.57
CA ILE A 87 -4.05 -11.28 9.27
C ILE A 87 -5.49 -11.56 8.84
N THR A 88 -6.46 -10.99 9.57
CA THR A 88 -7.88 -11.09 9.23
C THR A 88 -8.36 -9.88 8.43
N ASN A 89 -9.53 -9.97 7.79
CA ASN A 89 -10.16 -8.84 7.11
C ASN A 89 -10.37 -7.63 8.04
N LYS A 90 -10.69 -7.85 9.32
CA LYS A 90 -10.82 -6.78 10.32
C LYS A 90 -9.48 -6.09 10.60
N ASP A 91 -8.38 -6.83 10.53
CA ASP A 91 -7.04 -6.26 10.72
C ASP A 91 -6.61 -5.46 9.49
N ILE A 92 -7.02 -5.89 8.29
CA ILE A 92 -6.83 -5.11 7.06
C ILE A 92 -7.57 -3.78 7.15
N GLU A 93 -8.83 -3.76 7.59
CA GLU A 93 -9.60 -2.53 7.79
C GLU A 93 -8.89 -1.58 8.78
N LYS A 94 -8.42 -2.11 9.92
CA LYS A 94 -7.65 -1.33 10.89
C LYS A 94 -6.33 -0.82 10.32
N LEU A 95 -5.64 -1.61 9.49
CA LEU A 95 -4.39 -1.21 8.85
C LEU A 95 -4.64 -0.04 7.88
N GLN A 96 -5.70 -0.13 7.10
CA GLN A 96 -6.13 0.95 6.21
C GLN A 96 -6.45 2.21 7.01
N GLU A 97 -7.22 2.12 8.11
CA GLU A 97 -7.54 3.27 8.97
C GLU A 97 -6.29 3.91 9.59
N ARG A 98 -5.32 3.09 10.02
CA ARG A 98 -4.05 3.57 10.57
C ARG A 98 -3.18 4.28 9.54
N SER A 99 -3.30 3.89 8.27
CA SER A 99 -2.54 4.49 7.17
C SER A 99 -3.02 5.91 6.81
N LEU A 100 -4.22 6.31 7.24
CA LEU A 100 -4.79 7.61 6.93
C LEU A 100 -4.15 8.73 7.76
N SER A 101 -3.85 9.84 7.09
CA SER A 101 -3.50 11.09 7.74
C SER A 101 -4.69 11.67 8.52
N LYS A 102 -4.40 12.64 9.40
CA LYS A 102 -5.44 13.32 10.19
C LYS A 102 -6.55 13.91 9.30
N MET A 103 -6.17 14.58 8.19
CA MET A 103 -7.15 15.18 7.29
C MET A 103 -7.96 14.15 6.50
N GLU A 104 -7.33 13.06 6.06
CA GLU A 104 -8.04 11.99 5.36
C GLU A 104 -9.06 11.29 6.26
N LYS A 105 -8.78 11.18 7.57
CA LYS A 105 -9.76 10.71 8.56
C LYS A 105 -10.97 11.66 8.67
N VAL A 106 -10.74 12.97 8.63
CA VAL A 106 -11.83 13.97 8.63
C VAL A 106 -12.65 13.87 7.34
N GLU A 107 -11.99 13.75 6.19
CA GLU A 107 -12.68 13.56 4.90
C GLU A 107 -13.50 12.27 4.85
N GLN A 108 -12.97 11.18 5.43
CA GLN A 108 -13.72 9.92 5.54
C GLN A 108 -14.95 10.11 6.43
N ALA A 109 -14.81 10.77 7.58
CA ALA A 109 -15.93 11.06 8.47
C ALA A 109 -17.00 11.94 7.78
N LEU A 110 -16.58 12.94 7.01
CA LEU A 110 -17.47 13.75 6.17
C LEU A 110 -18.24 12.90 5.17
N LYS A 111 -17.55 12.06 4.40
CA LYS A 111 -18.17 11.17 3.39
C LYS A 111 -19.16 10.21 4.03
N GLU A 112 -18.81 9.62 5.17
CA GLU A 112 -19.71 8.73 5.90
C GLU A 112 -20.93 9.47 6.45
N TYR A 113 -20.74 10.68 6.99
CA TYR A 113 -21.83 11.50 7.50
C TYR A 113 -22.80 11.91 6.38
N ASN A 114 -22.28 12.39 5.25
CA ASN A 114 -23.06 12.73 4.07
C ASN A 114 -23.85 11.51 3.57
N ARG A 115 -23.20 10.35 3.46
CA ARG A 115 -23.86 9.09 3.06
C ARG A 115 -24.96 8.66 4.02
N LYS A 116 -24.74 8.73 5.33
CA LYS A 116 -25.71 8.29 6.34
C LYS A 116 -26.93 9.21 6.42
N ASN A 117 -26.75 10.51 6.21
CA ASN A 117 -27.81 11.50 6.35
C ASN A 117 -28.43 11.95 5.02
N GLY A 118 -27.96 11.41 3.88
CA GLY A 118 -28.39 11.85 2.55
C GLY A 118 -28.05 13.33 2.27
N LEU A 119 -26.96 13.82 2.86
CA LEU A 119 -26.50 15.20 2.72
C LEU A 119 -25.33 15.29 1.76
N ASN A 120 -25.03 16.51 1.32
CA ASN A 120 -23.85 16.81 0.51
C ASN A 120 -23.14 18.05 1.07
N LEU A 121 -22.78 17.99 2.36
CA LEU A 121 -22.05 19.07 3.01
C LEU A 121 -20.62 19.16 2.46
N ASP A 122 -20.11 20.37 2.35
CA ASP A 122 -18.68 20.61 2.20
C ASP A 122 -17.95 20.43 3.54
N LEU A 123 -16.62 20.32 3.50
CA LEU A 123 -15.80 20.16 4.70
C LEU A 123 -16.03 21.28 5.71
N GLY A 124 -16.15 22.53 5.26
CA GLY A 124 -16.44 23.68 6.13
C GLY A 124 -17.76 23.54 6.87
N ASP A 125 -18.84 23.26 6.14
CA ASP A 125 -20.19 23.10 6.71
C ASP A 125 -20.26 21.92 7.69
N PHE A 126 -19.58 20.83 7.36
CA PHE A 126 -19.49 19.67 8.24
C PHE A 126 -18.75 19.98 9.53
N LEU A 127 -17.66 20.74 9.46
CA LEU A 127 -16.91 21.14 10.65
C LEU A 127 -17.71 22.12 11.52
N ILE A 128 -18.34 23.14 10.93
CA ILE A 128 -19.21 24.09 11.65
C ILE A 128 -20.31 23.32 12.39
N LYS A 129 -20.99 22.41 11.69
CA LYS A 129 -22.05 21.58 12.25
C LYS A 129 -21.56 20.62 13.33
N LYS A 130 -20.39 20.00 13.15
CA LYS A 130 -19.85 19.02 14.09
C LYS A 130 -19.25 19.67 15.34
N LEU A 131 -18.67 20.86 15.20
CA LEU A 131 -18.08 21.64 16.28
C LEU A 131 -19.10 22.57 16.96
N ALA A 132 -20.35 22.60 16.47
CA ALA A 132 -21.43 23.44 16.99
C ALA A 132 -21.04 24.92 17.08
N ILE A 133 -20.34 25.42 16.05
CA ILE A 133 -19.93 26.81 15.95
C ILE A 133 -21.10 27.59 15.34
N ASN A 134 -21.56 28.62 16.04
CA ASN A 134 -22.63 29.54 15.59
C ASN A 134 -22.04 30.87 15.12
#